data_AF-A0A2V9XFE0-F1
#
_entry.id   AF-A0A2V9XFE0-F1
#
_cell.length_a   1.000
_cell.length_b   1.000
_cell.length_c   1.000
_cell.angle_alpha   90.00
_cell.angle_beta   90.00
_cell.angle_gamma   90.00
#
_symmetry.space_group_name_H-M   'P 1'
#
loop_
_entity.id
_entity.type
_entity.pdbx_description
1 polymer ?
#
loop_
_entity_poly.entity_id
_entity_poly.type
_entity_poly.pdbx_seq_one_letter_code
_entity_poly.pdbx_strand_id
1 'polypeptide(L)'
;MSRPLLILVFLASLCSTVQAQRPQIPQSPRQALTEMFLSGSQSNFLKHLPDATKAALQKNSATAFSGNDFTAGLRAPGKTLQILEAGPILLSSEDQRSGEKFEIVIDRDDLMGDQDEMDLSFHSFKSGQEDSWSALYPKLSLKMALEGTVWKLKEIGLAVRLALDDPQFLKALTESMKQRMTASADATVTNSIYMLILAENRHKMAHPDRGFTCSLTELSNVRLGNTPNSAPIVDVALASGTKDKYKFAISGCGSAPVSSFQITAVPLDAGKNAFCADQSGLIKVSADGQATTCLSSGQPFGSTAHGTSVLVAPPAHER
;
A
#
# COMPACT_ATOMS: atom_id res chain seq x y z
N MET A 1 -74.99 -47.39 56.78
CA MET A 1 -75.53 -46.42 55.80
C MET A 1 -74.35 -45.69 55.19
N SER A 2 -73.92 -46.12 54.00
CA SER A 2 -72.68 -45.68 53.34
C SER A 2 -72.93 -44.52 52.39
N ARG A 3 -72.05 -43.53 52.44
CA ARG A 3 -72.03 -42.30 51.63
C ARG A 3 -71.04 -42.41 50.45
N PRO A 4 -71.23 -41.62 49.38
CA PRO A 4 -70.59 -41.82 48.08
C PRO A 4 -69.25 -41.07 47.89
N LEU A 5 -68.60 -41.47 46.79
CA LEU A 5 -67.31 -41.09 46.19
C LEU A 5 -67.14 -39.57 45.97
N LEU A 6 -65.97 -39.01 46.34
CA LEU A 6 -65.54 -37.63 46.04
C LEU A 6 -64.48 -37.68 44.92
N ILE A 7 -64.71 -36.97 43.81
CA ILE A 7 -63.75 -36.74 42.72
C ILE A 7 -63.06 -35.39 42.98
N LEU A 8 -61.73 -35.41 43.14
CA LEU A 8 -60.88 -34.22 43.28
C LEU A 8 -60.36 -33.80 41.90
N VAL A 9 -60.69 -32.58 41.48
CA VAL A 9 -60.18 -31.93 40.27
C VAL A 9 -58.93 -31.13 40.62
N PHE A 10 -57.78 -31.48 40.04
CA PHE A 10 -56.54 -30.71 40.13
C PHE A 10 -56.52 -29.62 39.04
N LEU A 11 -56.53 -28.35 39.44
CA LEU A 11 -56.25 -27.20 38.58
C LEU A 11 -54.75 -26.88 38.65
N ALA A 12 -53.99 -27.27 37.62
CA ALA A 12 -52.62 -26.83 37.43
C ALA A 12 -52.62 -25.45 36.75
N SER A 13 -52.25 -24.42 37.51
CA SER A 13 -52.08 -23.05 37.03
C SER A 13 -50.78 -22.92 36.23
N LEU A 14 -50.90 -22.64 34.93
CA LEU A 14 -49.76 -22.31 34.06
C LEU A 14 -49.34 -20.85 34.31
N CYS A 15 -48.26 -20.65 35.07
CA CYS A 15 -47.52 -19.39 35.05
C CYS A 15 -46.63 -19.36 33.80
N SER A 16 -47.09 -18.71 32.73
CA SER A 16 -46.25 -18.36 31.59
C SER A 16 -45.32 -17.21 31.99
N THR A 17 -44.02 -17.47 32.09
CA THR A 17 -43.00 -16.43 32.20
C THR A 17 -42.92 -15.65 30.89
N VAL A 18 -43.52 -14.47 30.84
CA VAL A 18 -43.25 -13.49 29.77
C VAL A 18 -41.85 -12.96 30.00
N GLN A 19 -40.87 -13.55 29.31
CA GLN A 19 -39.51 -13.03 29.27
C GLN A 19 -39.54 -11.78 28.39
N ALA A 20 -39.69 -10.61 29.02
CA ALA A 20 -39.62 -9.33 28.33
C ALA A 20 -38.26 -9.25 27.62
N GLN A 21 -38.27 -9.42 26.30
CA GLN A 21 -37.13 -9.19 25.43
C GLN A 21 -36.74 -7.73 25.62
N ARG A 22 -35.61 -7.49 26.29
CA ARG A 22 -35.06 -6.12 26.38
C ARG A 22 -34.90 -5.63 24.95
N PRO A 23 -35.46 -4.47 24.56
CA PRO A 23 -35.22 -3.92 23.25
C PRO A 23 -33.71 -3.79 23.07
N GLN A 24 -33.14 -4.48 22.08
CA GLN A 24 -31.75 -4.29 21.72
C GLN A 24 -31.64 -2.84 21.26
N ILE A 25 -30.86 -2.03 21.98
CA ILE A 25 -30.54 -0.67 21.54
C ILE A 25 -29.87 -0.83 20.18
N PRO A 26 -30.46 -0.30 19.10
CA PRO A 26 -29.84 -0.36 17.78
C PRO A 26 -28.45 0.26 17.88
N GLN A 27 -27.46 -0.41 17.28
CA GLN A 27 -26.10 0.11 17.19
C GLN A 27 -26.10 1.51 16.57
N SER A 28 -25.30 2.45 17.09
CA SER A 28 -25.15 3.76 16.45
C SER A 28 -24.23 3.69 15.22
N PRO A 29 -24.31 4.65 14.27
CA PRO A 29 -23.37 4.72 13.15
C PRO A 29 -21.91 4.73 13.61
N ARG A 30 -21.57 5.52 14.64
CA ARG A 30 -20.24 5.54 15.27
C ARG A 30 -19.81 4.16 15.77
N GLN A 31 -20.68 3.44 16.48
CA GLN A 31 -20.36 2.10 16.97
C GLN A 31 -20.15 1.11 15.82
N ALA A 32 -20.92 1.24 14.73
CA ALA A 32 -20.73 0.44 13.52
C ALA A 32 -19.40 0.78 12.83
N LEU A 33 -18.99 2.04 12.81
CA LEU A 33 -17.69 2.47 12.28
C LEU A 33 -16.53 1.86 13.09
N THR A 34 -16.60 1.95 14.42
CA THR A 34 -15.63 1.33 15.32
C THR A 34 -15.58 -0.19 15.14
N GLU A 35 -16.73 -0.85 15.06
CA GLU A 35 -16.80 -2.29 14.78
C GLU A 35 -16.16 -2.62 13.43
N MET A 36 -16.46 -1.84 12.38
CA MET A 36 -16.04 -2.10 11.01
C MET A 36 -14.53 -1.93 10.78
N PHE A 37 -13.96 -0.82 11.24
CA PHE A 37 -12.57 -0.46 10.92
C PHE A 37 -11.61 -0.62 12.10
N LEU A 38 -12.12 -0.55 13.33
CA LEU A 38 -11.28 -0.50 14.52
C LEU A 38 -11.28 -1.81 15.32
N SER A 39 -12.17 -2.75 15.05
CA SER A 39 -12.17 -4.05 15.75
C SER A 39 -11.02 -4.99 15.34
N GLY A 40 -10.41 -4.77 14.16
CA GLY A 40 -9.39 -5.69 13.61
C GLY A 40 -9.97 -7.04 13.14
N SER A 41 -11.28 -7.10 12.89
CA SER A 41 -11.96 -8.29 12.37
C SER A 41 -12.46 -8.06 10.95
N GLN A 42 -11.95 -8.85 10.01
CA GLN A 42 -12.43 -8.86 8.63
C GLN A 42 -13.92 -9.25 8.54
N SER A 43 -14.39 -10.12 9.43
CA SER A 43 -15.81 -10.50 9.49
C SER A 43 -16.69 -9.32 9.86
N ASN A 44 -16.25 -8.51 10.83
CA ASN A 44 -16.96 -7.30 11.25
C ASN A 44 -16.96 -6.29 10.11
N PHE A 45 -15.85 -6.11 9.41
CA PHE A 45 -15.81 -5.27 8.21
C PHE A 45 -16.83 -5.73 7.15
N LEU A 46 -16.77 -7.01 6.78
CA LEU A 46 -17.66 -7.59 5.77
C LEU A 46 -19.14 -7.54 6.18
N LYS A 47 -19.48 -7.63 7.47
CA LYS A 47 -20.86 -7.53 7.97
C LYS A 47 -21.54 -6.23 7.52
N HIS A 48 -20.82 -5.13 7.58
CA HIS A 48 -21.31 -3.78 7.29
C HIS A 48 -21.26 -3.40 5.79
N LEU A 49 -20.76 -4.26 4.91
CA LEU A 49 -20.81 -4.00 3.47
C LEU A 49 -22.19 -4.33 2.85
N PRO A 50 -22.54 -3.70 1.72
CA PRO A 50 -23.64 -4.14 0.87
C PRO A 50 -23.37 -5.51 0.26
N ASP A 51 -24.42 -6.31 0.04
CA ASP A 51 -24.28 -7.69 -0.43
C ASP A 51 -23.58 -7.80 -1.79
N ALA A 52 -23.85 -6.86 -2.71
CA ALA A 52 -23.16 -6.78 -3.99
C ALA A 52 -21.64 -6.61 -3.83
N THR A 53 -21.21 -5.79 -2.88
CA THR A 53 -19.79 -5.55 -2.58
C THR A 53 -19.15 -6.78 -1.94
N LYS A 54 -19.83 -7.45 -1.00
CA LYS A 54 -19.35 -8.71 -0.40
C LYS A 54 -19.12 -9.78 -1.47
N ALA A 55 -20.11 -9.96 -2.36
CA ALA A 55 -20.04 -10.92 -3.46
C ALA A 55 -18.85 -10.64 -4.39
N ALA A 56 -18.58 -9.36 -4.71
CA ALA A 56 -17.44 -8.96 -5.53
C ALA A 56 -16.08 -9.24 -4.85
N LEU A 57 -15.94 -8.93 -3.56
CA LEU A 57 -14.71 -9.18 -2.79
C LEU A 57 -14.41 -10.68 -2.66
N GLN A 58 -15.43 -11.49 -2.40
CA GLN A 58 -15.31 -12.94 -2.31
C GLN A 58 -14.91 -13.59 -3.64
N LYS A 59 -15.38 -13.05 -4.77
CA LYS A 59 -15.09 -13.59 -6.11
C LYS A 59 -13.65 -13.37 -6.56
N ASN A 60 -13.02 -12.29 -6.13
CA ASN A 60 -11.71 -11.86 -6.65
C ASN A 60 -10.54 -12.09 -5.68
N SER A 61 -10.75 -12.74 -4.53
CA SER A 61 -9.73 -12.90 -3.47
C SER A 61 -9.01 -11.58 -3.15
N ALA A 62 -9.70 -10.45 -3.25
CA ALA A 62 -9.10 -9.13 -3.14
C ALA A 62 -8.81 -8.84 -1.66
N THR A 63 -7.55 -9.02 -1.25
CA THR A 63 -7.04 -8.70 0.08
C THR A 63 -6.77 -7.20 0.29
N ALA A 64 -6.83 -6.39 -0.77
CA ALA A 64 -6.45 -4.98 -0.78
C ALA A 64 -7.35 -4.05 0.09
N PHE A 65 -8.54 -4.51 0.49
CA PHE A 65 -9.45 -3.76 1.37
C PHE A 65 -9.75 -4.57 2.63
N SER A 66 -8.72 -4.73 3.48
CA SER A 66 -8.88 -5.30 4.81
C SER A 66 -9.02 -4.17 5.84
N GLY A 67 -10.06 -4.21 6.67
CA GLY A 67 -10.19 -3.30 7.82
C GLY A 67 -9.02 -3.38 8.80
N ASN A 68 -8.23 -4.47 8.75
CA ASN A 68 -7.08 -4.66 9.63
C ASN A 68 -5.89 -3.76 9.27
N ASP A 69 -5.73 -3.41 7.99
CA ASP A 69 -4.59 -2.58 7.54
C ASP A 69 -4.68 -1.16 8.11
N PHE A 70 -5.90 -0.65 8.29
CA PHE A 70 -6.15 0.69 8.80
C PHE A 70 -5.61 0.90 10.23
N THR A 71 -5.72 -0.12 11.08
CA THR A 71 -5.31 -0.01 12.50
C THR A 71 -3.98 -0.67 12.81
N ALA A 72 -3.39 -1.43 11.89
CA ALA A 72 -2.11 -2.12 12.11
C ALA A 72 -0.98 -1.13 12.47
N GLY A 73 -0.85 -0.02 11.73
CA GLY A 73 0.16 1.00 12.01
C GLY A 73 -0.06 1.77 13.32
N LEU A 74 -1.32 1.86 13.77
CA LEU A 74 -1.73 2.58 14.99
C LEU A 74 -1.54 1.74 16.26
N ARG A 75 -1.33 0.42 16.11
CA ARG A 75 -1.09 -0.57 17.19
C ARG A 75 0.35 -1.03 17.30
N ALA A 76 1.28 -0.39 16.58
CA ALA A 76 2.69 -0.77 16.59
C ALA A 76 3.29 -0.70 18.02
N PRO A 77 4.27 -1.55 18.36
CA PRO A 77 4.91 -1.53 19.67
C PRO A 77 5.47 -0.14 20.02
N GLY A 78 5.10 0.39 21.19
CA GLY A 78 5.47 1.74 21.62
C GLY A 78 4.39 2.80 21.38
N LYS A 79 3.30 2.45 20.69
CA LYS A 79 2.13 3.33 20.53
C LYS A 79 1.00 2.94 21.47
N THR A 80 0.33 3.95 22.03
CA THR A 80 -0.88 3.79 22.85
C THR A 80 -2.09 4.20 22.02
N LEU A 81 -2.94 3.23 21.71
CA LEU A 81 -4.19 3.45 20.98
C LEU A 81 -5.37 3.61 21.96
N GLN A 82 -6.15 4.67 21.77
CA GLN A 82 -7.42 4.92 22.46
C GLN A 82 -8.53 5.06 21.43
N ILE A 83 -9.61 4.29 21.61
CA ILE A 83 -10.85 4.44 20.86
C ILE A 83 -11.84 5.13 21.80
N LEU A 84 -12.43 6.22 21.35
CA LEU A 84 -13.34 7.02 22.16
C LEU A 84 -14.77 6.82 21.65
N GLU A 85 -15.66 6.46 22.57
CA GLU A 85 -17.08 6.18 22.27
C GLU A 85 -17.95 7.45 22.21
N ALA A 86 -17.42 8.59 22.68
CA ALA A 86 -18.13 9.86 22.71
C ALA A 86 -17.17 11.04 22.44
N GLY A 87 -17.73 12.18 22.02
CA GLY A 87 -16.96 13.38 21.68
C GLY A 87 -16.44 13.39 20.23
N PRO A 88 -15.77 14.47 19.80
CA PRO A 88 -15.38 14.65 18.40
C PRO A 88 -14.23 13.72 17.99
N ILE A 89 -13.34 13.34 18.90
CA ILE A 89 -12.25 12.42 18.58
C ILE A 89 -12.83 11.00 18.57
N LEU A 90 -12.66 10.28 17.46
CA LEU A 90 -13.00 8.87 17.34
C LEU A 90 -11.87 7.97 17.84
N LEU A 91 -10.64 8.35 17.50
CA LEU A 91 -9.44 7.57 17.77
C LEU A 91 -8.27 8.52 18.06
N SER A 92 -7.44 8.14 19.02
CA SER A 92 -6.14 8.78 19.29
C SER A 92 -5.06 7.70 19.41
N SER A 93 -3.93 7.88 18.73
CA SER A 93 -2.74 7.04 18.83
C SER A 93 -1.53 7.92 19.16
N GLU A 94 -0.81 7.60 20.23
CA GLU A 94 0.37 8.37 20.65
C GLU A 94 1.60 7.46 20.74
N ASP A 95 2.69 7.87 20.10
CA ASP A 95 3.99 7.21 20.22
C ASP A 95 4.73 7.73 21.45
N GLN A 96 4.92 6.85 22.43
CA GLN A 96 5.53 7.17 23.71
C GLN A 96 7.03 7.54 23.58
N ARG A 97 7.69 7.20 22.47
CA ARG A 97 9.11 7.49 22.24
C ARG A 97 9.31 8.86 21.61
N SER A 98 8.53 9.20 20.59
CA SER A 98 8.67 10.46 19.85
C SER A 98 7.78 11.58 20.39
N GLY A 99 6.75 11.25 21.18
CA GLY A 99 5.72 12.21 21.58
C GLY A 99 4.84 12.66 20.41
N GLU A 100 4.83 11.89 19.31
CA GLU A 100 3.97 12.12 18.16
C GLU A 100 2.59 11.53 18.43
N LYS A 101 1.56 12.31 18.11
CA LYS A 101 0.16 11.94 18.33
C LYS A 101 -0.61 12.03 17.03
N PHE A 102 -1.49 11.07 16.79
CA PHE A 102 -2.38 11.02 15.63
C PHE A 102 -3.82 10.88 16.11
N GLU A 103 -4.71 11.71 15.58
CA GLU A 103 -6.13 11.72 15.91
C GLU A 103 -6.99 11.60 14.64
N ILE A 104 -8.10 10.85 14.77
CA ILE A 104 -9.21 10.86 13.82
C ILE A 104 -10.35 11.61 14.47
N VAL A 105 -10.81 12.67 13.82
CA VAL A 105 -11.84 13.56 14.35
C VAL A 105 -13.07 13.48 13.45
N ILE A 106 -14.24 13.39 14.08
CA ILE A 106 -15.55 13.51 13.45
C ILE A 106 -15.85 15.00 13.35
N ASP A 107 -15.74 15.53 12.14
CA ASP A 107 -16.06 16.93 11.84
C ASP A 107 -17.58 17.16 11.77
N ARG A 108 -18.29 16.16 11.22
CA ARG A 108 -19.73 16.17 10.99
C ARG A 108 -20.30 14.77 11.15
N ASP A 109 -21.48 14.68 11.74
CA ASP A 109 -22.23 13.45 12.02
C ASP A 109 -23.72 13.79 11.89
N ASP A 110 -24.26 13.54 10.69
CA ASP A 110 -25.60 13.94 10.29
C ASP A 110 -26.52 12.72 10.19
N LEU A 111 -27.00 12.26 11.34
CA LEU A 111 -27.97 11.19 11.44
C LEU A 111 -29.39 11.68 11.09
N MET A 112 -29.96 11.15 10.01
CA MET A 112 -31.31 11.43 9.53
C MET A 112 -32.12 10.13 9.39
N GLY A 113 -32.81 9.74 10.47
CA GLY A 113 -33.59 8.51 10.51
C GLY A 113 -32.69 7.28 10.36
N ASP A 114 -32.87 6.54 9.26
CA ASP A 114 -32.08 5.34 8.95
C ASP A 114 -30.89 5.65 8.02
N GLN A 115 -30.51 6.91 7.85
CA GLN A 115 -29.36 7.35 7.05
C GLN A 115 -28.39 8.17 7.90
N ASP A 116 -27.11 8.07 7.61
CA ASP A 116 -26.04 8.78 8.29
C ASP A 116 -24.99 9.26 7.28
N GLU A 117 -24.54 10.51 7.41
CA GLU A 117 -23.40 11.05 6.69
C GLU A 117 -22.37 11.57 7.71
N MET A 118 -21.19 10.96 7.72
CA MET A 118 -20.12 11.27 8.66
C MET A 118 -18.87 11.74 7.93
N ASP A 119 -18.38 12.92 8.29
CA ASP A 119 -17.13 13.46 7.77
C ASP A 119 -16.02 13.33 8.81
N LEU A 120 -14.90 12.75 8.39
CA LEU A 120 -13.73 12.49 9.20
C LEU A 120 -12.53 13.30 8.70
N SER A 121 -11.79 13.86 9.64
CA SER A 121 -10.50 14.52 9.45
C SER A 121 -9.41 13.76 10.21
N PHE A 122 -8.18 13.92 9.73
CA PHE A 122 -7.01 13.26 10.28
C PHE A 122 -6.01 14.33 10.69
N HIS A 123 -5.55 14.24 11.93
CA HIS A 123 -4.67 15.23 12.53
C HIS A 123 -3.44 14.54 13.10
N SER A 124 -2.26 15.05 12.78
CA SER A 124 -1.00 14.66 13.39
C SER A 124 -0.45 15.80 14.23
N PHE A 125 0.12 15.49 15.38
CA PHE A 125 0.71 16.45 16.31
C PHE A 125 2.11 15.98 16.70
N LYS A 126 3.02 16.95 16.89
CA LYS A 126 4.36 16.73 17.42
C LYS A 126 4.63 17.71 18.54
N SER A 127 4.98 17.21 19.72
CA SER A 127 5.22 18.04 20.91
C SER A 127 4.06 18.99 21.24
N GLY A 128 2.83 18.56 20.96
CA GLY A 128 1.60 19.32 21.20
C GLY A 128 1.23 20.36 20.13
N GLN A 129 2.06 20.56 19.10
CA GLN A 129 1.71 21.38 17.93
C GLN A 129 1.20 20.50 16.79
N GLU A 130 0.14 20.93 16.12
CA GLU A 130 -0.36 20.25 14.93
C GLU A 130 0.68 20.35 13.81
N ASP A 131 1.08 19.19 13.28
CA ASP A 131 2.04 19.14 12.18
C ASP A 131 1.35 19.55 10.89
N SER A 132 2.09 20.30 10.08
CA SER A 132 1.81 20.74 8.71
C SER A 132 1.27 19.63 7.79
N TRP A 133 1.61 18.36 8.07
CA TRP A 133 1.08 17.22 7.31
C TRP A 133 -0.43 17.01 7.48
N SER A 134 -1.04 17.51 8.57
CA SER A 134 -2.49 17.46 8.77
C SER A 134 -3.27 18.13 7.62
N ALA A 135 -2.69 19.17 7.01
CA ALA A 135 -3.28 19.89 5.88
C ALA A 135 -3.35 19.05 4.58
N LEU A 136 -2.56 17.97 4.50
CA LEU A 136 -2.47 17.09 3.34
C LEU A 136 -3.39 15.87 3.42
N TYR A 137 -3.92 15.55 4.60
CA TYR A 137 -4.79 14.40 4.73
C TYR A 137 -6.10 14.61 3.98
N PRO A 138 -6.54 13.60 3.21
CA PRO A 138 -7.84 13.68 2.58
C PRO A 138 -8.93 13.66 3.65
N LYS A 139 -9.98 14.47 3.44
CA LYS A 139 -11.21 14.30 4.19
C LYS A 139 -11.91 13.04 3.71
N LEU A 140 -12.35 12.23 4.66
CA LEU A 140 -13.07 11.00 4.42
C LEU A 140 -14.54 11.22 4.76
N SER A 141 -15.42 11.03 3.80
CA SER A 141 -16.87 11.10 4.01
C SER A 141 -17.45 9.70 3.90
N LEU A 142 -18.29 9.32 4.85
CA LEU A 142 -18.89 8.00 4.92
C LEU A 142 -20.41 8.16 4.92
N LYS A 143 -21.08 7.52 3.96
CA LYS A 143 -22.55 7.42 4.00
C LYS A 143 -22.96 6.04 4.41
N MET A 144 -23.81 5.97 5.43
CA MET A 144 -24.29 4.73 6.00
C MET A 144 -25.82 4.69 6.02
N ALA A 145 -26.37 3.49 5.92
CA ALA A 145 -27.81 3.25 5.96
C ALA A 145 -28.13 2.07 6.90
N LEU A 146 -29.10 2.22 7.79
CA LEU A 146 -29.54 1.15 8.66
C LEU A 146 -30.40 0.15 7.87
N GLU A 147 -29.96 -1.11 7.81
CA GLU A 147 -30.72 -2.20 7.21
C GLU A 147 -31.00 -3.28 8.26
N GLY A 148 -32.25 -3.35 8.71
CA GLY A 148 -32.64 -4.18 9.85
C GLY A 148 -31.98 -3.65 11.13
N THR A 149 -30.95 -4.35 11.61
CA THR A 149 -30.18 -3.98 12.81
C THR A 149 -28.71 -3.66 12.52
N VAL A 150 -28.33 -3.61 11.24
CA VAL A 150 -26.94 -3.45 10.82
C VAL A 150 -26.80 -2.21 9.94
N TRP A 151 -25.96 -1.27 10.35
CA TRP A 151 -25.57 -0.16 9.49
C TRP A 151 -24.72 -0.65 8.33
N LYS A 152 -25.10 -0.27 7.12
CA LYS A 152 -24.39 -0.61 5.88
C LYS A 152 -23.64 0.60 5.36
N LEU A 153 -22.36 0.43 5.08
CA LEU A 153 -21.55 1.44 4.40
C LEU A 153 -21.93 1.49 2.92
N LYS A 154 -22.57 2.57 2.50
CA LYS A 154 -23.10 2.75 1.14
C LYS A 154 -22.13 3.46 0.22
N GLU A 155 -21.44 4.46 0.76
CA GLU A 155 -20.55 5.33 -0.01
C GLU A 155 -19.34 5.70 0.84
N ILE A 156 -18.18 5.75 0.19
CA ILE A 156 -16.95 6.31 0.74
C ILE A 156 -16.52 7.43 -0.20
N GLY A 157 -16.59 8.67 0.27
CA GLY A 157 -16.06 9.84 -0.41
C GLY A 157 -14.66 10.17 0.07
N LEU A 158 -13.75 10.46 -0.86
CA LEU A 158 -12.41 10.96 -0.54
C LEU A 158 -12.23 12.34 -1.17
N ALA A 159 -12.05 13.37 -0.34
CA ALA A 159 -11.82 14.73 -0.79
C ALA A 159 -10.42 15.18 -0.37
N VAL A 160 -9.53 15.37 -1.35
CA VAL A 160 -8.23 15.97 -1.09
C VAL A 160 -8.39 17.49 -1.02
N ARG A 161 -7.92 18.09 0.07
CA ARG A 161 -7.80 19.55 0.18
C ARG A 161 -6.35 19.92 -0.15
N LEU A 162 -6.18 20.88 -1.06
CA LEU A 162 -4.87 21.40 -1.44
C LEU A 162 -4.79 22.84 -0.92
N ALA A 163 -3.92 23.09 0.06
CA ALA A 163 -3.65 24.43 0.57
C ALA A 163 -2.70 25.16 -0.38
N LEU A 164 -3.25 25.67 -1.49
CA LEU A 164 -2.45 26.27 -2.58
C LEU A 164 -1.75 27.59 -2.18
N ASP A 165 -2.11 28.14 -1.04
CA ASP A 165 -1.53 29.33 -0.42
C ASP A 165 -0.50 29.00 0.69
N ASP A 166 -0.35 27.73 1.07
CA ASP A 166 0.63 27.28 2.06
C ASP A 166 1.99 26.94 1.41
N PRO A 167 3.07 27.70 1.69
CA PRO A 167 4.39 27.43 1.14
C PRO A 167 4.96 26.06 1.54
N GLN A 168 4.61 25.52 2.70
CA GLN A 168 5.10 24.22 3.16
C GLN A 168 4.48 23.08 2.38
N PHE A 169 3.15 23.11 2.19
CA PHE A 169 2.44 22.22 1.28
C PHE A 169 3.03 22.25 -0.14
N LEU A 170 3.24 23.45 -0.72
CA LEU A 170 3.77 23.59 -2.08
C LEU A 170 5.18 22.99 -2.22
N LYS A 171 6.02 23.14 -1.19
CA LYS A 171 7.35 22.52 -1.13
C LYS A 171 7.25 21.00 -1.10
N ALA A 172 6.42 20.44 -0.22
CA ALA A 172 6.22 19.00 -0.09
C ALA A 172 5.67 18.37 -1.38
N LEU A 173 4.68 19.04 -2.00
CA LEU A 173 4.10 18.62 -3.27
C LEU A 173 5.17 18.56 -4.37
N THR A 174 6.00 19.61 -4.49
CA THR A 174 7.07 19.67 -5.49
C THR A 174 8.10 18.56 -5.28
N GLU A 175 8.53 18.32 -4.04
CA GLU A 175 9.48 17.25 -3.74
C GLU A 175 8.89 15.86 -4.05
N SER A 176 7.61 15.64 -3.71
CA SER A 176 6.94 14.37 -4.04
C SER A 176 6.83 14.14 -5.55
N MET A 177 6.58 15.18 -6.33
CA MET A 177 6.57 15.11 -7.79
C MET A 177 7.96 14.78 -8.33
N LYS A 178 8.99 15.46 -7.81
CA LYS A 178 10.40 15.19 -8.17
C LYS A 178 10.77 13.74 -7.88
N GLN A 179 10.43 13.24 -6.69
CA GLN A 179 10.68 11.85 -6.29
C GLN A 179 9.97 10.83 -7.20
N ARG A 180 8.70 11.08 -7.56
CA ARG A 180 7.97 10.22 -8.50
C ARG A 180 8.60 10.23 -9.89
N MET A 181 9.04 11.40 -10.35
CA MET A 181 9.73 11.53 -11.64
C MET A 181 11.07 10.79 -11.63
N THR A 182 11.88 10.92 -10.57
CA THR A 182 13.15 10.20 -10.46
C THR A 182 12.93 8.69 -10.36
N ALA A 183 11.95 8.24 -9.58
CA ALA A 183 11.60 6.81 -9.50
C ALA A 183 11.16 6.24 -10.86
N SER A 184 10.38 7.01 -11.63
CA SER A 184 9.97 6.59 -12.98
C SER A 184 11.14 6.53 -13.98
N ALA A 185 12.09 7.46 -13.86
CA ALA A 185 13.30 7.46 -14.68
C ALA A 185 14.21 6.27 -14.32
N ASP A 186 14.43 6.02 -13.03
CA ASP A 186 15.24 4.90 -12.53
C ASP A 186 14.64 3.55 -12.95
N ALA A 187 13.31 3.40 -12.92
CA ALA A 187 12.62 2.21 -13.44
C ALA A 187 12.88 1.97 -14.94
N THR A 188 12.95 3.03 -15.74
CA THR A 188 13.22 2.94 -17.18
C THR A 188 14.65 2.48 -17.47
N VAL A 189 15.62 2.99 -16.71
CA VAL A 189 17.05 2.62 -16.84
C VAL A 189 17.28 1.17 -16.40
N THR A 190 16.70 0.79 -15.27
CA THR A 190 16.83 -0.58 -14.75
C THR A 190 16.13 -1.61 -15.64
N ASN A 191 15.01 -1.28 -16.27
CA ASN A 191 14.42 -2.11 -17.32
C ASN A 191 15.39 -2.33 -18.50
N SER A 192 16.13 -1.30 -18.92
CA SER A 192 17.16 -1.45 -19.97
C SER A 192 18.28 -2.41 -19.53
N ILE A 193 18.72 -2.36 -18.27
CA ILE A 193 19.68 -3.35 -17.71
C ILE A 193 19.09 -4.75 -17.74
N TYR A 194 17.83 -4.95 -17.34
CA TYR A 194 17.17 -6.25 -17.41
C TYR A 194 17.13 -6.79 -18.84
N MET A 195 16.83 -5.95 -19.84
CA MET A 195 16.82 -6.37 -21.24
C MET A 195 18.20 -6.83 -21.73
N LEU A 196 19.28 -6.16 -21.28
CA LEU A 196 20.65 -6.59 -21.59
C LEU A 196 20.98 -7.94 -20.94
N ILE A 197 20.61 -8.16 -19.67
CA ILE A 197 20.82 -9.44 -18.97
C ILE A 197 20.03 -10.57 -19.63
N LEU A 198 18.77 -10.30 -20.01
CA LEU A 198 17.95 -11.25 -20.73
C LEU A 198 18.57 -11.63 -22.07
N ALA A 199 19.06 -10.64 -22.82
CA ALA A 199 19.72 -10.88 -24.10
C ALA A 199 21.01 -11.71 -23.94
N GLU A 200 21.82 -11.41 -22.92
CA GLU A 200 23.04 -12.18 -22.59
C GLU A 200 22.71 -13.64 -22.26
N ASN A 201 21.74 -13.88 -21.39
CA ASN A 201 21.30 -15.24 -21.06
C ASN A 201 20.79 -15.99 -22.28
N ARG A 202 20.04 -15.33 -23.15
CA ARG A 202 19.54 -15.95 -24.38
C ARG A 202 20.64 -16.26 -25.38
N HIS A 203 21.62 -15.37 -25.53
CA HIS A 203 22.78 -15.63 -26.37
C HIS A 203 23.57 -16.83 -25.86
N LYS A 204 23.87 -16.87 -24.55
CA LYS A 204 24.57 -18.00 -23.91
C LYS A 204 23.86 -19.33 -24.11
N MET A 205 22.52 -19.35 -24.01
CA MET A 205 21.74 -20.56 -24.29
C MET A 205 21.84 -21.01 -25.76
N ALA A 206 21.92 -20.06 -26.70
CA ALA A 206 22.06 -20.35 -28.13
C ALA A 206 23.51 -20.69 -28.56
N HIS A 207 24.50 -20.22 -27.80
CA HIS A 207 25.93 -20.38 -28.09
C HIS A 207 26.73 -20.91 -26.88
N PRO A 208 26.48 -22.15 -26.41
CA PRO A 208 27.14 -22.68 -25.21
C PRO A 208 28.68 -22.76 -25.30
N ASP A 209 29.22 -22.86 -26.50
CA ASP A 209 30.66 -22.88 -26.81
C ASP A 209 31.32 -21.49 -26.64
N ARG A 210 30.53 -20.41 -26.71
CA ARG A 210 31.01 -19.03 -26.59
C ARG A 210 30.66 -18.39 -25.26
N GLY A 211 29.51 -18.77 -24.68
CA GLY A 211 29.01 -18.17 -23.44
C GLY A 211 28.31 -16.83 -23.69
N PHE A 212 28.52 -15.87 -22.80
CA PHE A 212 28.01 -14.49 -22.94
C PHE A 212 28.73 -13.71 -24.05
N THR A 213 28.08 -12.69 -24.63
CA THR A 213 28.61 -11.92 -25.77
C THR A 213 29.70 -10.92 -25.38
N CYS A 214 29.51 -10.25 -24.24
CA CYS A 214 30.27 -9.06 -23.89
C CYS A 214 30.19 -7.92 -24.94
N SER A 215 29.12 -7.84 -25.73
CA SER A 215 28.99 -6.85 -26.80
C SER A 215 27.56 -6.35 -26.95
N LEU A 216 27.32 -5.09 -26.59
CA LEU A 216 25.99 -4.46 -26.75
C LEU A 216 25.48 -4.52 -28.20
N THR A 217 26.40 -4.41 -29.17
CA THR A 217 26.06 -4.49 -30.59
C THR A 217 25.64 -5.89 -31.00
N GLU A 218 26.30 -6.94 -30.51
CA GLU A 218 25.89 -8.32 -30.80
C GLU A 218 24.54 -8.67 -30.16
N LEU A 219 24.25 -8.13 -28.97
CA LEU A 219 22.96 -8.30 -28.30
C LEU A 219 21.77 -7.73 -29.09
N SER A 220 22.01 -6.76 -30.00
CA SER A 220 20.96 -6.23 -30.89
C SER A 220 20.38 -7.27 -31.87
N ASN A 221 21.13 -8.34 -32.12
CA ASN A 221 20.71 -9.45 -32.98
C ASN A 221 19.87 -10.50 -32.22
N VAL A 222 19.83 -10.43 -30.89
CA VAL A 222 19.04 -11.36 -30.06
C VAL A 222 17.56 -10.99 -30.14
N ARG A 223 16.71 -11.99 -30.45
CA ARG A 223 15.26 -11.82 -30.63
C ARG A 223 14.48 -12.47 -29.50
N LEU A 224 13.31 -11.92 -29.13
CA LEU A 224 12.44 -12.50 -28.09
C LEU A 224 11.93 -13.91 -28.46
N GLY A 225 11.58 -14.11 -29.72
CA GLY A 225 11.07 -15.38 -30.25
C GLY A 225 12.10 -16.14 -31.09
N ASN A 226 11.67 -17.28 -31.63
CA ASN A 226 12.51 -18.17 -32.43
C ASN A 226 12.32 -17.97 -33.95
N THR A 227 11.54 -16.97 -34.35
CA THR A 227 11.26 -16.67 -35.76
C THR A 227 12.07 -15.45 -36.21
N PRO A 228 12.42 -15.35 -37.52
CA PRO A 228 13.15 -14.20 -38.06
C PRO A 228 12.43 -12.84 -37.84
N ASN A 229 11.10 -12.84 -37.73
CA ASN A 229 10.28 -11.65 -37.55
C ASN A 229 10.05 -11.29 -36.07
N SER A 230 10.62 -12.04 -35.14
CA SER A 230 10.49 -11.75 -33.71
C SER A 230 11.18 -10.42 -33.36
N ALA A 231 10.60 -9.67 -32.42
CA ALA A 231 11.14 -8.39 -32.00
C ALA A 231 12.55 -8.53 -31.36
N PRO A 232 13.46 -7.55 -31.58
CA PRO A 232 14.70 -7.45 -30.80
C PRO A 232 14.44 -7.38 -29.31
N ILE A 233 15.29 -8.02 -28.51
CA ILE A 233 15.33 -7.80 -27.06
C ILE A 233 15.97 -6.44 -26.76
N VAL A 234 17.05 -6.12 -27.46
CA VAL A 234 17.79 -4.87 -27.30
C VAL A 234 17.51 -3.98 -28.51
N ASP A 235 16.93 -2.80 -28.27
CA ASP A 235 16.71 -1.81 -29.33
C ASP A 235 18.02 -1.13 -29.77
N VAL A 236 17.95 -0.41 -30.90
CA VAL A 236 19.12 0.23 -31.53
C VAL A 236 19.77 1.27 -30.62
N ALA A 237 18.99 2.03 -29.82
CA ALA A 237 19.54 3.03 -28.93
C ALA A 237 20.32 2.36 -27.79
N LEU A 238 19.75 1.35 -27.16
CA LEU A 238 20.43 0.60 -26.10
C LEU A 238 21.68 -0.14 -26.63
N ALA A 239 21.60 -0.71 -27.82
CA ALA A 239 22.73 -1.37 -28.49
C ALA A 239 23.88 -0.41 -28.84
N SER A 240 23.59 0.88 -29.05
CA SER A 240 24.59 1.92 -29.28
C SER A 240 25.36 2.30 -28.00
N GLY A 241 24.92 1.82 -26.83
CA GLY A 241 25.49 2.15 -25.54
C GLY A 241 25.03 3.50 -24.99
N THR A 242 24.04 4.17 -25.60
CA THR A 242 23.45 5.40 -25.05
C THR A 242 21.94 5.43 -25.22
N LYS A 243 21.20 5.52 -24.12
CA LYS A 243 19.73 5.60 -24.11
C LYS A 243 19.25 6.35 -22.87
N ASP A 244 18.15 7.09 -22.98
CA ASP A 244 17.52 7.80 -21.86
C ASP A 244 18.46 8.72 -21.04
N LYS A 245 19.47 9.29 -21.71
CA LYS A 245 20.56 10.09 -21.11
C LYS A 245 21.49 9.31 -20.17
N TYR A 246 21.63 8.01 -20.40
CA TYR A 246 22.59 7.14 -19.75
C TYR A 246 23.53 6.52 -20.77
N LYS A 247 24.79 6.37 -20.38
CA LYS A 247 25.78 5.57 -21.08
C LYS A 247 25.78 4.15 -20.51
N PHE A 248 25.44 3.18 -21.35
CA PHE A 248 25.47 1.76 -21.03
C PHE A 248 26.79 1.14 -21.49
N ALA A 249 27.35 0.26 -20.68
CA ALA A 249 28.53 -0.51 -21.03
C ALA A 249 28.44 -1.93 -20.47
N ILE A 250 29.01 -2.88 -21.21
CA ILE A 250 29.25 -4.25 -20.77
C ILE A 250 30.76 -4.48 -20.65
N SER A 251 31.20 -5.10 -19.56
CA SER A 251 32.62 -5.28 -19.23
C SER A 251 32.81 -6.48 -18.30
N GLY A 252 34.03 -6.70 -17.80
CA GLY A 252 34.31 -7.76 -16.83
C GLY A 252 34.21 -9.17 -17.41
N CYS A 253 34.41 -9.29 -18.72
CA CYS A 253 34.29 -10.54 -19.44
C CYS A 253 35.64 -11.28 -19.43
N GLY A 254 35.59 -12.55 -19.02
CA GLY A 254 36.76 -13.44 -19.05
C GLY A 254 37.05 -13.99 -20.45
N SER A 255 37.85 -15.06 -20.50
CA SER A 255 38.10 -15.81 -21.74
C SER A 255 36.89 -16.65 -22.14
N ALA A 256 36.75 -16.94 -23.45
CA ALA A 256 35.74 -17.85 -23.94
C ALA A 256 35.91 -19.29 -23.36
N PRO A 257 34.82 -20.00 -23.00
CA PRO A 257 33.43 -19.51 -22.98
C PRO A 257 33.21 -18.48 -21.87
N VAL A 258 32.66 -17.32 -22.22
CA VAL A 258 32.48 -16.21 -21.26
C VAL A 258 31.41 -16.58 -20.25
N SER A 259 31.79 -16.64 -18.98
CA SER A 259 30.92 -17.08 -17.88
C SER A 259 30.49 -15.96 -16.93
N SER A 260 31.08 -14.77 -17.06
CA SER A 260 30.80 -13.59 -16.25
C SER A 260 30.74 -12.34 -17.11
N PHE A 261 29.93 -11.37 -16.70
CA PHE A 261 29.90 -10.03 -17.26
C PHE A 261 29.41 -9.05 -16.20
N GLN A 262 29.64 -7.78 -16.44
CA GLN A 262 29.09 -6.66 -15.68
C GLN A 262 28.45 -5.68 -16.65
N ILE A 263 27.27 -5.18 -16.30
CA ILE A 263 26.60 -4.09 -17.00
C ILE A 263 26.62 -2.87 -16.11
N THR A 264 26.88 -1.71 -16.71
CA THR A 264 26.78 -0.42 -16.02
C THR A 264 25.92 0.54 -16.84
N ALA A 265 25.18 1.40 -16.16
CA ALA A 265 24.47 2.54 -16.71
C ALA A 265 24.88 3.78 -15.91
N VAL A 266 25.63 4.67 -16.56
CA VAL A 266 26.15 5.91 -15.96
C VAL A 266 25.37 7.09 -16.51
N PRO A 267 24.84 7.98 -15.67
CA PRO A 267 24.10 9.14 -16.16
C PRO A 267 25.02 10.11 -16.89
N LEU A 268 24.53 10.71 -17.98
CA LEU A 268 25.23 11.78 -18.69
C LEU A 268 25.10 13.13 -17.97
N ASP A 269 24.04 13.30 -17.19
CA ASP A 269 23.80 14.49 -16.36
C ASP A 269 24.26 14.22 -14.91
N ALA A 270 24.88 15.21 -14.27
CA ALA A 270 25.23 15.12 -12.85
C ALA A 270 23.98 15.06 -11.95
N GLY A 271 24.13 14.47 -10.75
CA GLY A 271 23.07 14.41 -9.74
C GLY A 271 22.02 13.32 -9.96
N LYS A 272 22.29 12.34 -10.84
CA LYS A 272 21.49 11.15 -11.04
C LYS A 272 22.22 9.90 -10.54
N ASN A 273 21.46 8.85 -10.27
CA ASN A 273 21.98 7.57 -9.82
C ASN A 273 22.73 6.84 -10.94
N ALA A 274 23.76 6.05 -10.61
CA ALA A 274 24.30 5.02 -11.50
C ALA A 274 23.73 3.66 -11.14
N PHE A 275 23.60 2.79 -12.14
CA PHE A 275 23.09 1.44 -11.97
C PHE A 275 24.09 0.44 -12.53
N CYS A 276 24.11 -0.75 -11.94
CA CYS A 276 24.98 -1.82 -12.39
C CYS A 276 24.39 -3.17 -12.03
N ALA A 277 24.78 -4.19 -12.78
CA ALA A 277 24.41 -5.58 -12.52
C ALA A 277 25.52 -6.49 -13.04
N ASP A 278 25.45 -7.76 -12.65
CA ASP A 278 26.32 -8.81 -13.18
C ASP A 278 25.48 -10.02 -13.64
N GLN A 279 26.16 -11.14 -13.96
CA GLN A 279 25.49 -12.36 -14.41
C GLN A 279 24.49 -12.96 -13.39
N SER A 280 24.49 -12.52 -12.12
CA SER A 280 23.49 -12.95 -11.13
C SER A 280 22.10 -12.34 -11.36
N GLY A 281 22.02 -11.24 -12.12
CA GLY A 281 20.77 -10.52 -12.31
C GLY A 281 20.46 -9.47 -11.24
N LEU A 282 21.26 -9.38 -10.17
CA LEU A 282 21.05 -8.41 -9.10
C LEU A 282 21.46 -7.00 -9.58
N ILE A 283 20.47 -6.11 -9.69
CA ILE A 283 20.71 -4.70 -9.98
C ILE A 283 21.08 -3.98 -8.68
N LYS A 284 22.15 -3.20 -8.74
CA LYS A 284 22.59 -2.29 -7.68
C LYS A 284 22.50 -0.84 -8.15
N VAL A 285 22.46 0.08 -7.18
CA VAL A 285 22.40 1.53 -7.39
C VAL A 285 23.49 2.24 -6.59
N SER A 286 24.03 3.32 -7.16
CA SER A 286 24.92 4.27 -6.49
C SER A 286 24.44 5.70 -6.68
N ALA A 287 24.31 6.45 -5.57
CA ALA A 287 23.81 7.82 -5.59
C ALA A 287 24.82 8.84 -6.14
N ASP A 288 26.12 8.50 -6.16
CA ASP A 288 27.17 9.37 -6.67
C ASP A 288 27.25 9.41 -8.21
N GLY A 289 26.43 8.61 -8.89
CA GLY A 289 26.41 8.54 -10.35
C GLY A 289 27.60 7.79 -10.96
N GLN A 290 28.41 7.09 -10.17
CA GLN A 290 29.64 6.44 -10.65
C GLN A 290 29.50 4.91 -10.79
N ALA A 291 29.96 4.38 -11.94
CA ALA A 291 29.98 2.94 -12.20
C ALA A 291 30.83 2.16 -11.19
N THR A 292 32.01 2.70 -10.83
CA THR A 292 32.94 2.04 -9.90
C THR A 292 32.31 1.82 -8.54
N THR A 293 31.67 2.85 -7.98
CA THR A 293 31.00 2.80 -6.67
C THR A 293 29.83 1.83 -6.70
N CYS A 294 29.04 1.82 -7.77
CA CYS A 294 27.96 0.85 -7.92
C CYS A 294 28.49 -0.60 -7.90
N LEU A 295 29.55 -0.87 -8.67
CA LEU A 295 30.12 -2.21 -8.79
C LEU A 295 30.74 -2.68 -7.46
N SER A 296 31.45 -1.82 -6.72
CA SER A 296 32.13 -2.18 -5.48
C SER A 296 31.20 -2.24 -4.27
N SER A 297 30.28 -1.28 -4.14
CA SER A 297 29.56 -1.00 -2.89
C SER A 297 28.12 -0.48 -3.10
N GLY A 298 27.59 -0.61 -4.32
CA GLY A 298 26.21 -0.23 -4.63
C GLY A 298 25.20 -1.00 -3.79
N GLN A 299 24.08 -0.35 -3.48
CA GLN A 299 22.99 -0.98 -2.72
C GLN A 299 22.04 -1.71 -3.68
N PRO A 300 21.41 -2.83 -3.27
CA PRO A 300 20.43 -3.49 -4.13
C PRO A 300 19.29 -2.54 -4.53
N PHE A 301 19.00 -2.48 -5.82
CA PHE A 301 17.89 -1.68 -6.34
C PHE A 301 16.56 -2.33 -5.94
N GLY A 302 15.63 -1.53 -5.40
CA GLY A 302 14.35 -2.03 -4.88
C GLY A 302 14.39 -2.61 -3.47
N SER A 303 15.57 -2.70 -2.81
CA SER A 303 15.64 -3.01 -1.39
C SER A 303 15.42 -1.76 -0.53
N THR A 304 14.24 -1.16 -0.66
CA THR A 304 13.68 -0.36 0.43
C THR A 304 12.73 -1.26 1.19
N ALA A 305 13.15 -1.64 2.39
CA ALA A 305 12.28 -2.18 3.41
C ALA A 305 11.19 -1.14 3.74
N HIS A 306 10.07 -1.16 3.02
CA HIS A 306 8.74 -0.71 3.47
C HIS A 306 7.72 -1.20 2.43
N GLY A 307 6.82 -2.08 2.88
CA GLY A 307 5.67 -2.48 2.08
C GLY A 307 4.83 -1.26 1.73
N THR A 308 4.77 -0.92 0.45
CA THR A 308 3.84 0.07 -0.07
C THR A 308 2.61 -0.64 -0.60
N SER A 309 1.66 -0.93 0.30
CA SER A 309 0.28 -0.55 -0.01
C SER A 309 0.26 0.96 -0.24
N VAL A 310 -0.56 1.43 -1.17
CA VAL A 310 -0.79 2.86 -1.42
C VAL A 310 -1.49 3.46 -0.19
N LEU A 311 -0.70 3.71 0.85
CA LEU A 311 -0.95 4.65 1.92
C LEU A 311 0.35 5.46 2.01
N VAL A 312 0.24 6.75 1.72
CA VAL A 312 1.35 7.69 1.71
C VAL A 312 2.05 7.62 3.07
N ALA A 313 3.21 6.98 3.12
CA ALA A 313 4.04 6.95 4.31
C ALA A 313 4.73 8.32 4.48
N PRO A 314 4.78 8.87 5.71
CA PRO A 314 5.57 10.07 5.99
C PRO A 314 7.07 9.77 5.84
N PRO A 315 7.91 10.77 5.53
CA PRO A 315 9.34 10.56 5.33
C PRO A 315 10.03 10.19 6.65
N ALA A 316 10.91 9.19 6.60
CA ALA A 316 11.87 8.92 7.66
C ALA A 316 12.84 10.11 7.78
N HIS A 317 12.91 10.72 8.95
CA HIS A 317 13.89 11.77 9.24
C HIS A 317 15.19 11.18 9.79
N GLU A 318 16.29 11.48 9.10
CA GLU A 318 17.65 11.38 9.64
C GLU A 318 17.84 12.34 10.82
N ARG A 319 18.72 11.92 11.75
CA ARG A 319 18.99 12.49 13.07
C ARG A 319 19.45 13.95 13.06
#